data_AF-A0A0B5FXJ6-F1
#
_entry.id   AF-A0A0B5FXJ6-F1
#
_cell.length_a   1.000
_cell.length_b   1.000
_cell.length_c   1.000
_cell.angle_alpha   90.00
_cell.angle_beta   90.00
_cell.angle_gamma   90.00
#
_symmetry.space_group_name_H-M   'P 1'
#
loop_
_entity.id
_entity.type
_entity.pdbx_description
1 polymer ?
#
loop_
_entity_poly.entity_id
_entity_poly.type
_entity_poly.pdbx_seq_one_letter_code
_entity_poly.pdbx_strand_id
1 'polypeptide(L)' 'MKNLDWVQIQADRHRRLLRLQQVISKEMSSDHLYAESVIRSTLRMIRRHHGAEAEKQTRDQFGLHEFAA' A
#
# COMPACT_ATOMS: atom_id res chain seq x y z
N MET A 1 -0.33 10.92 30.66
CA MET A 1 -0.28 9.78 29.72
C MET A 1 -0.92 10.16 28.38
N LYS A 2 -0.29 11.02 27.57
CA LYS A 2 -0.78 11.40 26.22
C LYS A 2 0.09 10.87 25.06
N ASN A 3 1.28 10.35 25.37
CA ASN A 3 2.24 9.90 24.36
C ASN A 3 2.01 8.46 23.87
N LEU A 4 1.29 7.61 24.62
CA LEU A 4 1.08 6.22 24.22
C LEU A 4 0.06 6.10 23.06
N ASP A 5 -0.91 7.01 23.02
CA ASP A 5 -2.07 6.95 22.12
C ASP A 5 -1.70 7.31 20.68
N TRP A 6 -0.89 8.37 20.47
CA TRP A 6 -0.43 8.73 19.13
C TRP A 6 0.51 7.67 18.53
N VAL A 7 1.35 7.03 19.34
CA VAL A 7 2.24 5.95 18.90
C VAL A 7 1.44 4.74 18.44
N GLN A 8 0.40 4.37 19.19
CA GLN A 8 -0.51 3.27 18.81
C GLN A 8 -1.25 3.58 17.50
N ILE A 9 -1.76 4.80 17.35
CA ILE A 9 -2.43 5.23 16.11
C ILE A 9 -1.47 5.16 14.91
N GLN A 10 -0.22 5.62 15.05
CA GLN A 10 0.77 5.53 13.97
C GLN A 10 1.14 4.08 13.66
N ALA A 11 1.31 3.24 14.68
CA ALA A 11 1.61 1.82 14.50
C ALA A 11 0.48 1.09 13.76
N ASP A 12 -0.77 1.37 14.10
CA ASP A 12 -1.92 0.77 13.41
C ASP A 12 -2.08 1.28 11.98
N ARG A 13 -1.80 2.57 11.74
CA ARG A 13 -1.75 3.12 10.38
C ARG A 13 -0.65 2.43 9.57
N HIS A 14 0.54 2.23 10.15
CA HIS A 14 1.64 1.54 9.48
C HIS A 14 1.31 0.07 9.18
N ARG A 15 0.72 -0.65 10.14
CA ARG A 15 0.26 -2.04 9.92
C ARG A 15 -0.75 -2.16 8.78
N ARG A 16 -1.66 -1.19 8.63
CA ARG A 16 -2.63 -1.18 7.53
C ARG A 16 -1.94 -0.98 6.18
N LEU A 17 -0.95 -0.08 6.10
CA LEU A 17 -0.14 0.11 4.90
C LEU A 17 0.58 -1.19 4.51
N LEU A 18 1.24 -1.85 5.46
CA LEU A 18 1.94 -3.13 5.22
C LEU A 18 1.00 -4.22 4.69
N ARG A 19 -0.24 -4.30 5.20
CA ARG A 19 -1.23 -5.26 4.66
C ARG A 19 -1.59 -4.97 3.21
N LEU A 20 -1.75 -3.70 2.84
CA LEU A 20 -2.03 -3.32 1.44
C LEU A 20 -0.85 -3.64 0.54
N GLN A 21 0.38 -3.40 1.00
CA GLN A 21 1.59 -3.79 0.29
C GLN A 21 1.73 -5.31 0.16
N GLN A 22 1.28 -6.10 1.14
CA GLN A 22 1.24 -7.57 1.05
C GLN A 22 0.26 -8.06 -0.02
N VAL A 23 -0.88 -7.39 -0.22
CA VAL A 23 -1.81 -7.71 -1.32
C VAL A 23 -1.09 -7.55 -2.65
N ILE A 24 -0.42 -6.42 -2.87
CA ILE A 24 0.37 -6.16 -4.08
C ILE A 24 1.47 -7.21 -4.24
N SER A 25 2.23 -7.49 -3.18
CA SER A 25 3.29 -8.50 -3.21
C SER A 25 2.76 -9.88 -3.61
N LYS A 26 1.58 -10.27 -3.09
CA LYS A 26 0.96 -11.55 -3.41
C LYS A 26 0.56 -11.61 -4.88
N GLU A 27 -0.08 -10.56 -5.39
CA GLU A 27 -0.46 -10.47 -6.81
C GLU A 27 0.77 -10.55 -7.73
N MET A 28 1.85 -9.87 -7.37
CA MET A 28 3.11 -9.87 -8.14
C MET A 28 3.83 -11.22 -8.11
N SER A 29 3.69 -11.99 -7.03
CA SER A 29 4.32 -13.32 -6.88
C SER A 29 3.53 -14.47 -7.49
N SER A 30 2.31 -14.21 -7.96
CA SER A 30 1.41 -15.25 -8.46
C SER A 30 1.77 -15.64 -9.90
N ASP A 31 1.79 -16.93 -10.21
CA ASP A 31 2.03 -17.46 -11.58
C ASP A 31 0.87 -17.21 -12.55
N HIS A 32 -0.09 -16.38 -12.16
CA HIS A 32 -1.24 -15.98 -12.97
C HIS A 32 -1.08 -14.53 -13.41
N LEU A 33 -1.66 -14.18 -14.57
CA LEU A 33 -1.77 -12.78 -15.01
C LEU A 33 -2.34 -11.97 -13.84
N TYR A 34 -1.48 -11.15 -13.22
CA TYR A 34 -1.86 -10.36 -12.06
C TYR A 34 -3.11 -9.55 -12.41
N ALA A 35 -4.03 -9.44 -11.46
CA ALA A 35 -5.18 -8.59 -11.67
C ALA A 35 -4.73 -7.13 -11.55
N GLU A 36 -4.37 -6.52 -12.69
CA GLU A 36 -4.05 -5.09 -12.78
C GLU A 36 -5.09 -4.22 -12.04
N SER A 37 -6.37 -4.62 -12.09
CA SER A 37 -7.47 -3.98 -11.37
C SER A 37 -7.27 -4.01 -9.85
N VAL A 38 -6.75 -5.10 -9.28
CA VAL A 38 -6.44 -5.25 -7.84
C VAL A 38 -5.27 -4.37 -7.45
N ILE A 39 -4.19 -4.35 -8.24
CA ILE A 39 -3.04 -3.48 -8.00
C ILE A 39 -3.46 -2.00 -8.03
N ARG A 40 -4.19 -1.58 -9.08
CA ARG A 40 -4.70 -0.19 -9.20
C ARG A 40 -5.66 0.19 -8.08
N SER A 41 -6.51 -0.74 -7.63
CA SER A 41 -7.44 -0.49 -6.52
C SER A 41 -6.70 -0.37 -5.19
N THR A 42 -5.71 -1.23 -4.96
CA THR A 42 -4.86 -1.20 -3.76
C THR A 42 -4.05 0.10 -3.69
N LEU A 43 -3.43 0.54 -4.79
CA LEU A 43 -2.71 1.81 -4.86
C LEU A 43 -3.63 3.01 -4.57
N ARG A 44 -4.87 2.99 -5.08
CA ARG A 44 -5.88 4.02 -4.75
C ARG A 44 -6.24 4.03 -3.26
N MET A 45 -6.36 2.86 -2.63
CA MET A 45 -6.59 2.77 -1.18
C MET A 45 -5.40 3.32 -0.38
N ILE A 46 -4.18 3.00 -0.79
CA ILE A 46 -2.96 3.54 -0.17
C ILE A 46 -2.97 5.08 -0.26
N ARG A 47 -3.22 5.64 -1.45
CA ARG A 47 -3.30 7.10 -1.64
C ARG A 47 -4.36 7.73 -0.73
N ARG A 48 -5.55 7.15 -0.66
CA ARG A 48 -6.68 7.68 0.13
C ARG A 48 -6.41 7.68 1.64
N HIS A 49 -5.77 6.64 2.17
CA HIS A 49 -5.61 6.45 3.62
C HIS A 49 -4.23 6.85 4.16
N HIS A 50 -3.19 6.78 3.32
CA HIS A 50 -1.79 6.99 3.70
C HIS A 50 -1.13 8.17 2.96
N GLY A 51 -1.77 8.69 1.90
CA GLY A 51 -1.33 9.85 1.15
C GLY A 51 -0.57 9.49 -0.14
N ALA A 52 -0.36 10.50 -0.99
CA ALA A 52 0.31 10.34 -2.28
C ALA A 52 1.76 9.86 -2.14
N GLU A 53 2.46 10.25 -1.07
CA GLU A 53 3.84 9.83 -0.85
C GLU A 53 3.95 8.34 -0.56
N ALA A 54 3.05 7.78 0.26
CA ALA A 54 3.02 6.36 0.56
C ALA A 54 2.65 5.51 -0.67
N GLU A 55 1.76 6.04 -1.53
CA GLU A 55 1.44 5.43 -2.82
C GLU A 55 2.68 5.41 -3.71
N LYS A 56 3.36 6.55 -3.86
CA LYS A 56 4.58 6.67 -4.67
C LYS A 56 5.67 5.71 -4.20
N GLN A 57 5.97 5.70 -2.90
CA GLN A 57 6.93 4.76 -2.32
C GLN A 57 6.55 3.30 -2.59
N THR A 58 5.26 2.96 -2.51
CA THR A 58 4.80 1.61 -2.84
C THR A 58 4.99 1.30 -4.32
N ARG A 59 4.73 2.25 -5.23
CA ARG A 59 5.00 2.05 -6.67
C ARG A 59 6.48 1.81 -6.93
N ASP A 60 7.33 2.65 -6.37
CA ASP A 60 8.78 2.56 -6.52
C ASP A 60 9.31 1.22 -5.98
N GLN A 61 8.78 0.76 -4.83
CA GLN A 61 9.15 -0.52 -4.21
C GLN A 61 8.83 -1.74 -5.08
N PHE A 62 7.69 -1.73 -5.78
CA PHE A 62 7.22 -2.86 -6.58
C PHE A 62 7.39 -2.67 -8.09
N GLY A 63 8.05 -1.60 -8.54
CA GLY A 63 8.25 -1.29 -9.96
C GLY A 63 6.97 -0.91 -10.73
N LEU A 64 5.92 -0.45 -10.03
CA LEU A 64 4.56 -0.26 -10.58
C LEU A 64 4.35 1.10 -11.28
N HIS A 65 5.36 1.57 -12.00
CA HIS A 65 5.33 2.87 -12.67
C HIS A 65 4.33 2.91 -13.85
N GLU A 66 4.10 1.77 -14.49
CA GLU A 66 3.13 1.62 -15.59
C GLU A 66 1.67 1.76 -15.15
N PHE A 67 1.38 1.58 -13.86
CA PHE A 67 0.03 1.71 -13.29
C PHE A 67 -0.29 3.15 -12.89
N ALA A 68 0.46 4.13 -13.42
CA ALA A 68 0.19 5.55 -13.19
C ALA A 68 -1.28 5.86 -13.54
N ALA A 69 -1.91 6.66 -12.68
CA ALA A 69 -3.32 7.02 -12.79
C ALA A 69 -3.60 7.77 -14.10
#